data_AF-A0A6N3C0Z4-F1
#
_entry.id   AF-A0A6N3C0Z4-F1
#
_cell.length_a   1.000
_cell.length_b   1.000
_cell.length_c   1.000
_cell.angle_alpha   90.00
_cell.angle_beta   90.00
_cell.angle_gamma   90.00
#
_symmetry.space_group_name_H-M   'P 1'
#
loop_
_entity.id
_entity.type
_entity.pdbx_description
1 polymer ?
#
loop_
_entity_poly.entity_id
_entity_poly.type
_entity_poly.pdbx_seq_one_letter_code
_entity_poly.pdbx_strand_id
1 'polypeptide(L)'
;MEINGITCEGCGSTDVEFDPATRKVHCNQCGREMYYSRARLGATGKVAFAKDNAIKFFKGGNFPEARKFAADVLNMMQDNAAAQFMVAYCDEFCEGLSGSMVVFFKRAEDIPLEYDEVRDLIDLFESTLYNMRDFEVQMVSLVVANMQSMEDRPRLESFIDAVCPFCIARYASEDFMTAERESFYQDIAANCNIPKTCLALLKGIRENPGSPYKTGSFALRRRTSYFLEHYVEPVGRIVNSMKASQYKQKFLVAYQQVSEQYRSMASQ
;
A
#
# COMPACT_ATOMS: atom_id res chain seq x y z
N MET A 1 -23.70 9.33 24.27
CA MET A 1 -22.36 8.75 24.49
C MET A 1 -21.46 9.89 24.95
N GLU A 2 -20.94 9.85 26.18
CA GLU A 2 -20.02 10.88 26.67
C GLU A 2 -18.64 10.66 26.03
N ILE A 3 -18.23 11.61 25.18
CA ILE A 3 -16.92 11.59 24.54
C ILE A 3 -15.93 12.19 25.52
N ASN A 4 -15.40 11.34 26.41
CA ASN A 4 -14.40 11.73 27.40
C ASN A 4 -13.10 12.18 26.70
N GLY A 5 -12.77 13.46 26.81
CA GLY A 5 -11.49 14.04 26.39
C GLY A 5 -11.57 15.30 25.52
N ILE A 6 -12.77 15.69 25.06
CA ILE A 6 -12.96 16.94 24.31
C ILE A 6 -13.35 18.05 25.29
N THR A 7 -12.59 19.13 25.33
CA THR A 7 -12.86 20.30 26.19
C THR A 7 -13.13 21.54 25.36
N CYS A 8 -14.05 22.39 25.78
CA CYS A 8 -14.29 23.65 25.09
C CYS A 8 -13.08 24.59 25.23
N GLU A 9 -12.53 25.12 24.13
CA GLU A 9 -11.43 26.11 24.19
C GLU A 9 -11.87 27.46 24.78
N GLY A 10 -13.16 27.77 24.73
CA GLY A 10 -13.70 29.00 25.29
C GLY A 10 -13.76 28.98 26.81
N CYS A 11 -14.32 27.91 27.39
CA CYS A 11 -14.64 27.85 28.82
C CYS A 11 -14.04 26.65 29.56
N GLY A 12 -13.28 25.78 28.90
CA GLY A 12 -12.65 24.59 29.48
C GLY A 12 -13.61 23.44 29.82
N SER A 13 -14.91 23.59 29.54
CA SER A 13 -15.93 22.58 29.88
C SER A 13 -15.74 21.27 29.11
N THR A 14 -15.95 20.14 29.76
CA THR A 14 -16.08 18.81 29.14
C THR A 14 -17.51 18.47 28.70
N ASP A 15 -18.49 19.31 29.07
CA ASP A 15 -19.89 19.21 28.65
C ASP A 15 -20.03 19.78 27.23
N VAL A 16 -19.74 18.93 26.26
CA VAL A 16 -19.70 19.25 24.85
C VAL A 16 -20.32 18.14 24.02
N GLU A 17 -21.03 18.51 22.96
CA GLU A 17 -21.58 17.60 21.95
C GLU A 17 -20.72 17.67 20.70
N PHE A 18 -20.22 16.53 20.24
CA PHE A 18 -19.43 16.43 19.01
C PHE A 18 -20.28 15.86 17.89
N ASP A 19 -20.31 16.55 16.76
CA ASP A 19 -20.85 16.05 15.49
C ASP A 19 -19.71 15.47 14.64
N PRO A 20 -19.63 14.13 14.49
CA PRO A 20 -18.58 13.47 13.72
C PRO A 20 -18.62 13.81 12.22
N ALA A 21 -19.80 14.13 11.67
CA ALA A 21 -19.97 14.37 10.24
C ALA A 21 -19.43 15.74 9.83
N THR A 22 -19.67 16.76 10.66
CA THR A 22 -19.20 18.13 10.41
C THR A 22 -17.90 18.48 11.12
N ARG A 23 -17.41 17.58 11.98
CA ARG A 23 -16.25 17.75 12.87
C ARG A 23 -16.34 19.00 13.76
N LYS A 24 -17.56 19.34 14.14
CA LYS A 24 -17.85 20.47 15.02
C LYS A 24 -18.15 19.98 16.43
N VAL A 25 -17.66 20.71 17.41
CA VAL A 25 -17.99 20.54 18.81
C VAL A 25 -18.84 21.72 19.24
N HIS A 26 -20.04 21.44 19.74
CA HIS A 26 -20.91 22.41 20.38
C HIS A 26 -20.73 22.33 21.89
N CYS A 27 -20.43 23.45 22.55
CA CYS A 27 -20.33 23.48 24.01
C CYS A 27 -21.65 23.87 24.66
N ASN A 28 -22.21 22.97 25.46
CA ASN A 28 -23.49 23.18 26.15
C ASN A 28 -23.42 24.25 27.25
N GLN A 29 -22.21 24.58 27.73
CA GLN A 29 -22.00 25.59 28.78
C GLN A 29 -21.87 27.02 28.25
N CYS A 30 -21.20 27.23 27.12
CA CYS A 30 -20.94 28.57 26.58
C CYS A 30 -21.55 28.81 25.19
N GLY A 31 -22.23 27.81 24.61
CA GLY A 31 -22.89 27.86 23.30
C GLY A 31 -21.93 27.98 22.12
N ARG A 32 -20.62 27.82 22.33
CA ARG A 32 -19.61 28.01 21.30
C ARG A 32 -19.51 26.77 20.41
N GLU A 33 -19.54 26.98 19.10
CA GLU A 33 -19.18 25.98 18.10
C GLU A 33 -17.71 26.11 17.71
N MET A 34 -16.98 25.00 17.69
CA MET A 34 -15.57 24.96 17.31
C MET A 34 -15.32 23.80 16.35
N TYR A 35 -14.43 23.99 15.39
CA TYR A 35 -13.95 22.92 14.53
C TYR A 35 -12.82 22.15 15.22
N TYR A 36 -12.90 20.83 15.25
CA TYR A 36 -11.86 19.97 15.82
C TYR A 36 -11.11 19.22 14.71
N SER A 37 -9.79 19.42 14.64
CA SER A 37 -8.92 18.68 13.70
C SER A 37 -8.74 17.23 14.14
N ARG A 38 -8.46 16.32 13.19
CA ARG A 38 -8.24 14.90 13.51
C ARG A 38 -7.02 14.71 14.40
N ALA A 39 -5.92 15.41 14.15
CA ALA A 39 -4.77 15.41 15.06
C ALA A 39 -5.15 15.69 16.53
N ARG A 40 -6.11 16.58 16.79
CA ARG A 40 -6.58 16.88 18.16
C ARG A 40 -7.54 15.82 18.71
N LEU A 41 -8.42 15.27 17.89
CA LEU A 41 -9.31 14.18 18.29
C LEU A 41 -8.52 12.89 18.55
N GLY A 42 -7.56 12.59 17.69
CA GLY A 42 -6.61 11.49 17.82
C GLY A 42 -5.66 11.64 19.01
N ALA A 43 -5.35 12.87 19.42
CA ALA A 43 -4.57 13.16 20.63
C ALA A 43 -5.37 13.06 21.94
N THR A 44 -6.69 12.82 21.90
CA THR A 44 -7.43 12.50 23.12
C THR A 44 -6.88 11.18 23.68
N GLY A 45 -6.57 11.15 24.99
CA GLY A 45 -5.88 10.01 25.60
C GLY A 45 -6.59 8.67 25.39
N LYS A 46 -7.92 8.68 25.24
CA LYS A 46 -8.72 7.48 24.96
C LYS A 46 -8.58 6.98 23.52
N VAL A 47 -8.59 7.88 22.53
CA VAL A 47 -8.47 7.52 21.11
C VAL A 47 -7.03 7.10 20.79
N ALA A 48 -6.03 7.85 21.26
CA ALA A 48 -4.62 7.47 21.13
C ALA A 48 -4.36 6.08 21.73
N PHE A 49 -4.84 5.86 22.97
CA PHE A 49 -4.72 4.56 23.63
C PHE A 49 -5.42 3.43 22.86
N ALA A 50 -6.63 3.66 22.37
CA ALA A 50 -7.36 2.64 21.61
C ALA A 50 -6.65 2.33 20.28
N LYS A 51 -6.16 3.35 19.56
CA LYS A 51 -5.41 3.19 18.31
C LYS A 51 -4.10 2.42 18.51
N ASP A 52 -3.31 2.81 19.50
CA ASP A 52 -2.02 2.16 19.78
C ASP A 52 -2.20 0.70 20.19
N ASN A 53 -3.22 0.40 21.00
CA ASN A 53 -3.55 -0.98 21.34
C ASN A 53 -4.08 -1.76 20.14
N ALA A 54 -4.92 -1.17 19.30
CA ALA A 54 -5.39 -1.80 18.07
C ALA A 54 -4.20 -2.23 17.19
N ILE A 55 -3.27 -1.31 16.89
CA ILE A 55 -2.08 -1.60 16.09
C ILE A 55 -1.20 -2.66 16.77
N LYS A 56 -0.98 -2.56 18.08
CA LYS A 56 -0.16 -3.52 18.83
C LYS A 56 -0.74 -4.92 18.81
N PHE A 57 -2.03 -5.07 19.08
CA PHE A 57 -2.70 -6.38 19.04
C PHE A 57 -2.74 -6.94 17.63
N PHE A 58 -2.94 -6.08 16.63
CA PHE A 58 -2.97 -6.47 15.23
C PHE A 58 -1.62 -7.02 14.78
N LYS A 59 -0.52 -6.30 15.03
CA LYS A 59 0.86 -6.76 14.75
C LYS A 59 1.23 -7.99 15.57
N GLY A 60 0.64 -8.16 16.76
CA GLY A 60 0.78 -9.34 17.61
C GLY A 60 -0.06 -10.56 17.17
N GLY A 61 -0.85 -10.45 16.11
CA GLY A 61 -1.72 -11.51 15.60
C GLY A 61 -3.01 -11.74 16.41
N ASN A 62 -3.31 -10.90 17.40
CA ASN A 62 -4.56 -10.95 18.16
C ASN A 62 -5.64 -10.11 17.44
N PHE A 63 -6.13 -10.64 16.32
CA PHE A 63 -7.11 -9.98 15.46
C PHE A 63 -8.44 -9.66 16.15
N PRO A 64 -9.03 -10.52 17.02
CA PRO A 64 -10.27 -10.19 17.71
C PRO A 64 -10.17 -8.94 18.60
N GLU A 65 -9.10 -8.84 19.40
CA GLU A 65 -8.88 -7.66 20.25
C GLU A 65 -8.54 -6.43 19.40
N ALA A 66 -7.70 -6.58 18.37
CA ALA A 66 -7.38 -5.50 17.45
C ALA A 66 -8.62 -4.90 16.79
N ARG A 67 -9.55 -5.75 16.32
CA ARG A 67 -10.82 -5.35 15.73
C ARG A 67 -11.68 -4.57 16.72
N LYS A 68 -11.77 -5.01 17.97
CA LYS A 68 -12.55 -4.34 19.01
C LYS A 68 -12.03 -2.93 19.27
N PHE A 69 -10.71 -2.79 19.48
CA PHE A 69 -10.10 -1.48 19.67
C PHE A 69 -10.20 -0.59 18.42
N ALA A 70 -10.09 -1.16 17.22
CA ALA A 70 -10.29 -0.42 15.98
C ALA A 70 -11.74 0.07 15.82
N ALA A 71 -12.73 -0.74 16.18
CA ALA A 71 -14.13 -0.33 16.20
C ALA A 71 -14.39 0.80 17.21
N ASP A 72 -13.76 0.75 18.38
CA ASP A 72 -13.82 1.83 19.38
C ASP A 72 -13.24 3.15 18.84
N VAL A 73 -12.15 3.08 18.06
CA VAL A 73 -11.60 4.25 17.35
C VAL A 73 -12.59 4.76 16.31
N LEU A 74 -13.19 3.88 15.48
CA LEU A 74 -14.15 4.28 14.45
C LEU A 74 -15.45 4.88 15.01
N ASN A 75 -15.87 4.47 16.21
CA ASN A 75 -17.01 5.08 16.91
C ASN A 75 -16.76 6.56 17.26
N MET A 76 -15.51 6.97 17.39
CA MET A 76 -15.11 8.35 17.71
C MET A 76 -14.61 9.11 16.47
N MET A 77 -13.93 8.41 15.56
CA MET A 77 -13.33 8.93 14.32
C MET A 77 -13.63 7.97 13.17
N GLN A 78 -14.80 8.13 12.55
CA GLN A 78 -15.29 7.22 11.51
C GLN A 78 -14.39 7.17 10.27
N ASP A 79 -13.61 8.21 10.02
CA ASP A 79 -12.74 8.38 8.88
C ASP A 79 -11.26 8.05 9.16
N ASN A 80 -10.96 7.42 10.30
CA ASN A 80 -9.59 6.99 10.61
C ASN A 80 -9.17 5.81 9.73
N ALA A 81 -8.23 6.03 8.82
CA ALA A 81 -7.90 5.05 7.80
C ALA A 81 -7.22 3.79 8.36
N ALA A 82 -6.36 3.91 9.37
CA ALA A 82 -5.71 2.76 10.00
C ALA A 82 -6.74 1.85 10.71
N ALA A 83 -7.71 2.43 11.41
CA ALA A 83 -8.78 1.66 12.05
C ALA A 83 -9.73 1.03 11.01
N GLN A 84 -10.08 1.74 9.94
CA GLN A 84 -10.86 1.17 8.84
C GLN A 84 -10.14 -0.02 8.19
N PHE A 85 -8.83 0.10 7.96
CA PHE A 85 -8.00 -0.97 7.43
C PHE A 85 -8.05 -2.22 8.33
N MET A 86 -7.80 -2.05 9.63
CA MET A 86 -7.77 -3.19 10.57
C MET A 86 -9.11 -3.92 10.62
N VAL A 87 -10.23 -3.19 10.62
CA VAL A 87 -11.57 -3.80 10.58
C VAL A 87 -11.79 -4.55 9.26
N ALA A 88 -11.51 -3.91 8.12
CA ALA A 88 -11.68 -4.53 6.81
C ALA A 88 -10.82 -5.79 6.63
N TYR A 89 -9.59 -5.77 7.16
CA TYR A 89 -8.69 -6.92 7.14
C TYR A 89 -9.23 -8.07 7.97
N CYS A 90 -9.70 -7.80 9.20
CA CYS A 90 -10.30 -8.82 10.04
C CYS A 90 -11.59 -9.38 9.41
N ASP A 91 -12.40 -8.54 8.80
CA ASP A 91 -13.61 -8.97 8.10
C ASP A 91 -13.29 -9.89 6.93
N GLU A 92 -12.32 -9.54 6.08
CA GLU A 92 -11.99 -10.35 4.91
C GLU A 92 -11.28 -11.66 5.27
N PHE A 93 -10.25 -11.58 6.12
CA PHE A 93 -9.33 -12.70 6.34
C PHE A 93 -9.60 -13.52 7.61
N CYS A 94 -10.33 -12.97 8.59
CA CYS A 94 -10.71 -13.72 9.80
C CYS A 94 -12.17 -14.20 9.75
N GLU A 95 -13.10 -13.35 9.31
CA GLU A 95 -14.53 -13.69 9.25
C GLU A 95 -14.99 -14.21 7.87
N GLY A 96 -14.16 -14.08 6.83
CA GLY A 96 -14.46 -14.56 5.48
C GLY A 96 -15.44 -13.68 4.69
N LEU A 97 -15.60 -12.41 5.07
CA LEU A 97 -16.40 -11.42 4.35
C LEU A 97 -15.62 -10.87 3.15
N SER A 98 -15.64 -11.62 2.05
CA SER A 98 -14.93 -11.29 0.81
C SER A 98 -15.29 -9.91 0.27
N GLY A 99 -14.28 -9.12 -0.09
CA GLY A 99 -14.45 -7.80 -0.71
C GLY A 99 -14.41 -6.63 0.26
N SER A 100 -14.26 -6.89 1.57
CA SER A 100 -14.12 -5.83 2.59
C SER A 100 -12.88 -4.97 2.35
N MET A 101 -11.77 -5.56 1.91
CA MET A 101 -10.55 -4.84 1.54
C MET A 101 -10.73 -4.00 0.28
N VAL A 102 -11.46 -4.50 -0.72
CA VAL A 102 -11.79 -3.72 -1.93
C VAL A 102 -12.61 -2.49 -1.56
N VAL A 103 -13.60 -2.65 -0.66
CA VAL A 103 -14.41 -1.53 -0.16
C VAL A 103 -13.55 -0.53 0.62
N PHE A 104 -12.61 -1.01 1.42
CA PHE A 104 -11.67 -0.15 2.13
C PHE A 104 -10.86 0.72 1.16
N PHE A 105 -10.19 0.14 0.17
CA PHE A 105 -9.37 0.93 -0.77
C PHE A 105 -10.18 1.96 -1.54
N LYS A 106 -11.38 1.59 -2.00
CA LYS A 106 -12.29 2.55 -2.65
C LYS A 106 -12.68 3.73 -1.76
N ARG A 107 -12.87 3.49 -0.46
CA ARG A 107 -13.16 4.57 0.49
C ARG A 107 -11.92 5.40 0.81
N ALA A 108 -10.77 4.75 0.92
CA ALA A 108 -9.51 5.39 1.27
C ALA A 108 -9.02 6.38 0.18
N GLU A 109 -9.37 6.15 -1.09
CA GLU A 109 -9.05 7.08 -2.19
C GLU A 109 -9.63 8.49 -1.99
N ASP A 110 -10.82 8.59 -1.39
CA ASP A 110 -11.52 9.87 -1.17
C ASP A 110 -11.18 10.54 0.17
N ILE A 111 -10.45 9.86 1.06
CA ILE A 111 -10.14 10.35 2.40
C ILE A 111 -8.79 11.07 2.35
N PRO A 112 -8.72 12.40 2.65
CA PRO A 112 -7.43 13.07 2.77
C PRO A 112 -6.71 12.51 3.99
N LEU A 113 -5.57 11.83 3.83
CA LEU A 113 -4.87 11.20 4.95
C LEU A 113 -3.89 12.17 5.62
N GLU A 114 -3.87 12.19 6.94
CA GLU A 114 -2.81 12.90 7.67
C GLU A 114 -1.51 12.08 7.66
N TYR A 115 -0.36 12.77 7.81
CA TYR A 115 0.95 12.13 7.71
C TYR A 115 1.10 10.89 8.62
N ASP A 116 0.72 11.02 9.88
CA ASP A 116 0.80 9.92 10.85
C ASP A 116 -0.11 8.74 10.49
N GLU A 117 -1.26 9.00 9.85
CA GLU A 117 -2.14 7.93 9.36
C GLU A 117 -1.50 7.16 8.21
N VAL A 118 -0.81 7.85 7.28
CA VAL A 118 -0.07 7.18 6.20
C VAL A 118 1.06 6.33 6.77
N ARG A 119 1.75 6.82 7.82
CA ARG A 119 2.79 6.05 8.50
C ARG A 119 2.24 4.78 9.14
N ASP A 120 1.13 4.89 9.85
CA ASP A 120 0.46 3.75 10.48
C ASP A 120 0.01 2.73 9.42
N LEU A 121 -0.51 3.19 8.28
CA LEU A 121 -0.91 2.33 7.17
C LEU A 121 0.27 1.59 6.53
N ILE A 122 1.40 2.26 6.25
CA ILE A 122 2.62 1.62 5.74
C ILE A 122 3.03 0.47 6.66
N ASP A 123 3.11 0.76 7.95
CA ASP A 123 3.46 -0.20 8.98
C ASP A 123 2.51 -1.41 9.03
N LEU A 124 1.21 -1.18 8.85
CA LEU A 124 0.18 -2.21 8.82
C LEU A 124 0.26 -3.05 7.54
N PHE A 125 0.45 -2.43 6.37
CA PHE A 125 0.62 -3.11 5.09
C PHE A 125 1.85 -4.02 5.09
N GLU A 126 3.00 -3.53 5.57
CA GLU A 126 4.22 -4.33 5.69
C GLU A 126 4.02 -5.55 6.60
N SER A 127 3.29 -5.38 7.72
CA SER A 127 3.02 -6.47 8.67
C SER A 127 2.05 -7.54 8.14
N THR A 128 1.22 -7.20 7.15
CA THR A 128 0.15 -8.07 6.61
C THR A 128 0.37 -8.47 5.15
N LEU A 129 1.57 -8.19 4.63
CA LEU A 129 1.92 -8.34 3.23
C LEU A 129 1.62 -9.73 2.65
N TYR A 130 1.68 -10.78 3.47
CA TYR A 130 1.35 -12.14 3.05
C TYR A 130 -0.09 -12.26 2.50
N ASN A 131 -1.07 -11.68 3.20
CA ASN A 131 -2.48 -11.71 2.79
C ASN A 131 -2.83 -10.56 1.82
N MET A 132 -2.05 -9.48 1.86
CA MET A 132 -2.30 -8.25 1.08
C MET A 132 -1.69 -8.26 -0.33
N ARG A 133 -1.09 -9.37 -0.76
CA ARG A 133 -0.34 -9.46 -2.03
C ARG A 133 -1.14 -8.99 -3.24
N ASP A 134 -2.40 -9.38 -3.33
CA ASP A 134 -3.23 -9.10 -4.51
C ASP A 134 -3.70 -7.64 -4.56
N PHE A 135 -3.44 -6.88 -3.49
CA PHE A 135 -3.72 -5.45 -3.37
C PHE A 135 -2.48 -4.56 -3.51
N GLU A 136 -1.37 -5.08 -4.06
CA GLU A 136 -0.10 -4.33 -4.20
C GLU A 136 -0.30 -2.95 -4.84
N VAL A 137 -0.97 -2.91 -5.99
CA VAL A 137 -1.18 -1.67 -6.75
C VAL A 137 -1.96 -0.66 -5.92
N GLN A 138 -3.02 -1.09 -5.23
CA GLN A 138 -3.85 -0.24 -4.38
C GLN A 138 -3.07 0.29 -3.17
N MET A 139 -2.32 -0.57 -2.48
CA MET A 139 -1.49 -0.16 -1.32
C MET A 139 -0.47 0.90 -1.71
N VAL A 140 0.29 0.63 -2.78
CA VAL A 140 1.36 1.54 -3.21
C VAL A 140 0.77 2.84 -3.78
N SER A 141 -0.29 2.77 -4.58
CA SER A 141 -0.93 3.96 -5.14
C SER A 141 -1.48 4.87 -4.04
N LEU A 142 -2.09 4.31 -2.99
CA LEU A 142 -2.58 5.08 -1.84
C LEU A 142 -1.44 5.80 -1.12
N VAL A 143 -0.32 5.12 -0.86
CA VAL A 143 0.83 5.72 -0.18
C VAL A 143 1.50 6.78 -1.06
N VAL A 144 1.69 6.50 -2.36
CA VAL A 144 2.25 7.45 -3.32
C VAL A 144 1.40 8.72 -3.36
N ALA A 145 0.07 8.60 -3.49
CA ALA A 145 -0.83 9.75 -3.58
C ALA A 145 -0.72 10.70 -2.37
N ASN A 146 -0.39 10.17 -1.18
CA ASN A 146 -0.31 10.95 0.05
C ASN A 146 1.13 11.36 0.44
N MET A 147 2.18 10.71 -0.08
CA MET A 147 3.59 11.02 0.18
C MET A 147 4.25 11.74 -1.00
N GLN A 148 3.86 12.99 -1.24
CA GLN A 148 4.33 13.80 -2.36
C GLN A 148 5.51 14.74 -2.01
N SER A 149 5.86 14.85 -0.72
CA SER A 149 6.95 15.74 -0.28
C SER A 149 8.33 15.14 -0.59
N MET A 150 9.36 15.99 -0.74
CA MET A 150 10.73 15.50 -0.95
C MET A 150 11.31 14.78 0.28
N GLU A 151 10.83 15.12 1.48
CA GLU A 151 11.28 14.53 2.74
C GLU A 151 10.76 13.09 2.92
N ASP A 152 9.61 12.78 2.32
CA ASP A 152 9.00 11.45 2.41
C ASP A 152 9.56 10.45 1.40
N ARG A 153 10.25 10.95 0.38
CA ARG A 153 10.74 10.16 -0.75
C ARG A 153 11.62 8.97 -0.34
N PRO A 154 12.57 9.08 0.61
CA PRO A 154 13.36 7.93 1.05
C PRO A 154 12.50 6.84 1.70
N ARG A 155 11.45 7.23 2.43
CA ARG A 155 10.53 6.29 3.07
C ARG A 155 9.64 5.61 2.05
N LEU A 156 9.10 6.38 1.09
CA LEU A 156 8.33 5.84 -0.02
C LEU A 156 9.15 4.83 -0.83
N GLU A 157 10.39 5.19 -1.20
CA GLU A 157 11.32 4.30 -1.89
C GLU A 157 11.56 3.02 -1.09
N SER A 158 11.78 3.13 0.23
CA SER A 158 12.02 1.96 1.08
C SER A 158 10.80 1.05 1.20
N PHE A 159 9.59 1.61 1.31
CA PHE A 159 8.34 0.86 1.38
C PHE A 159 8.10 0.07 0.09
N ILE A 160 8.26 0.72 -1.06
CA ILE A 160 8.09 0.07 -2.36
C ILE A 160 9.10 -1.07 -2.53
N ASP A 161 10.37 -0.83 -2.20
CA ASP A 161 11.42 -1.86 -2.27
C ASP A 161 11.31 -2.96 -1.21
N ALA A 162 10.40 -2.83 -0.23
CA ALA A 162 10.03 -3.89 0.71
C ALA A 162 8.84 -4.71 0.18
N VAL A 163 7.79 -4.04 -0.31
CA VAL A 163 6.52 -4.65 -0.72
C VAL A 163 6.61 -5.30 -2.10
N CYS A 164 7.04 -4.54 -3.12
CA CYS A 164 6.94 -4.97 -4.51
C CYS A 164 7.76 -6.24 -4.82
N PRO A 165 9.02 -6.38 -4.37
CA PRO A 165 9.77 -7.62 -4.60
C PRO A 165 9.08 -8.87 -4.04
N PHE A 166 8.40 -8.74 -2.89
CA PHE A 166 7.68 -9.85 -2.27
C PHE A 166 6.47 -10.28 -3.09
N CYS A 167 5.73 -9.31 -3.64
CA CYS A 167 4.58 -9.54 -4.51
C CYS A 167 4.99 -10.17 -5.84
N ILE A 168 5.99 -9.57 -6.51
CA ILE A 168 6.55 -10.04 -7.79
C ILE A 168 6.96 -11.51 -7.71
N ALA A 169 7.65 -11.91 -6.64
CA ALA A 169 8.12 -13.28 -6.44
C ALA A 169 6.99 -14.34 -6.36
N ARG A 170 5.75 -13.90 -6.17
CA ARG A 170 4.60 -14.78 -5.92
C ARG A 170 3.52 -14.67 -7.00
N TYR A 171 3.66 -13.78 -7.97
CA TYR A 171 2.69 -13.64 -9.05
C TYR A 171 2.49 -14.93 -9.83
N ALA A 172 1.23 -15.19 -10.19
CA ALA A 172 0.92 -16.18 -11.20
C ALA A 172 1.51 -15.72 -12.54
N SER A 173 1.81 -16.66 -13.42
CA SER A 173 2.42 -16.37 -14.72
C SER A 173 1.60 -15.36 -15.52
N GLU A 174 0.27 -15.52 -15.50
CA GLU A 174 -0.71 -14.71 -16.23
C GLU A 174 -0.77 -13.26 -15.71
N ASP A 175 -0.59 -13.08 -14.41
CA ASP A 175 -0.64 -11.76 -13.78
C ASP A 175 0.72 -11.05 -13.77
N PHE A 176 1.82 -11.76 -14.05
CA PHE A 176 3.18 -11.27 -13.82
C PHE A 176 3.44 -9.89 -14.47
N MET A 177 2.91 -9.64 -15.66
CA MET A 177 3.06 -8.36 -16.35
C MET A 177 1.85 -8.03 -17.22
N THR A 178 0.82 -7.46 -16.60
CA THR A 178 -0.32 -6.86 -17.30
C THR A 178 0.03 -5.45 -17.78
N ALA A 179 -0.75 -4.89 -18.72
CA ALA A 179 -0.55 -3.51 -19.18
C ALA A 179 -0.64 -2.49 -18.03
N GLU A 180 -1.56 -2.70 -17.09
CA GLU A 180 -1.71 -1.83 -15.90
C GLU A 180 -0.48 -1.90 -15.00
N ARG A 181 0.06 -3.10 -14.74
CA ARG A 181 1.29 -3.29 -13.95
C ARG A 181 2.51 -2.71 -14.62
N GLU A 182 2.58 -2.81 -15.96
CA GLU A 182 3.64 -2.18 -16.72
C GLU A 182 3.64 -0.66 -16.50
N SER A 183 2.51 0.00 -16.70
CA SER A 183 2.39 1.45 -16.46
C SER A 183 2.72 1.82 -15.02
N PHE A 184 2.20 1.05 -14.05
CA PHE A 184 2.44 1.26 -12.63
C PHE A 184 3.92 1.21 -12.26
N TYR A 185 4.63 0.15 -12.65
CA TYR A 185 6.06 0.03 -12.35
C TYR A 185 6.91 1.02 -13.16
N GLN A 186 6.48 1.36 -14.39
CA GLN A 186 7.17 2.35 -15.21
C GLN A 186 7.16 3.73 -14.54
N ASP A 187 6.00 4.14 -14.02
CA ASP A 187 5.81 5.40 -13.31
C ASP A 187 6.61 5.43 -12.02
N ILE A 188 6.58 4.35 -11.25
CA ILE A 188 7.38 4.25 -10.02
C ILE A 188 8.88 4.30 -10.36
N ALA A 189 9.37 3.55 -11.34
CA ALA A 189 10.79 3.53 -11.69
C ALA A 189 11.30 4.90 -12.19
N ALA A 190 10.44 5.66 -12.88
CA ALA A 190 10.77 7.02 -13.32
C ALA A 190 10.90 8.00 -12.15
N ASN A 191 10.08 7.83 -11.11
CA ASN A 191 9.97 8.78 -10.01
C ASN A 191 10.67 8.35 -8.71
N CYS A 192 10.94 7.07 -8.50
CA CYS A 192 11.50 6.53 -7.27
C CYS A 192 12.75 5.69 -7.56
N ASN A 193 13.75 5.78 -6.70
CA ASN A 193 14.93 4.90 -6.78
C ASN A 193 14.62 3.55 -6.13
N ILE A 194 14.07 2.61 -6.92
CA ILE A 194 13.59 1.29 -6.48
C ILE A 194 14.42 0.11 -7.07
N PRO A 195 15.71 0.00 -6.73
CA PRO A 195 16.60 -0.99 -7.33
C PRO A 195 16.23 -2.43 -7.00
N LYS A 196 15.67 -2.73 -5.81
CA LYS A 196 15.30 -4.12 -5.45
C LYS A 196 14.09 -4.56 -6.27
N THR A 197 13.13 -3.67 -6.46
CA THR A 197 11.95 -3.91 -7.30
C THR A 197 12.35 -4.18 -8.75
N CYS A 198 13.21 -3.36 -9.34
CA CYS A 198 13.71 -3.57 -10.70
C CYS A 198 14.49 -4.89 -10.83
N LEU A 199 15.30 -5.23 -9.83
CA LEU A 199 16.00 -6.52 -9.78
C LEU A 199 15.01 -7.69 -9.71
N ALA A 200 13.95 -7.57 -8.91
CA ALA A 200 12.92 -8.60 -8.77
C ALA A 200 12.18 -8.83 -10.10
N LEU A 201 11.85 -7.76 -10.84
CA LEU A 201 11.25 -7.86 -12.18
C LEU A 201 12.16 -8.62 -13.15
N LEU A 202 13.46 -8.28 -13.19
CA LEU A 202 14.43 -8.97 -14.05
C LEU A 202 14.61 -10.45 -13.69
N LYS A 203 14.63 -10.78 -12.39
CA LYS A 203 14.66 -12.18 -11.93
C LYS A 203 13.37 -12.90 -12.29
N GLY A 204 12.23 -12.23 -12.13
CA GLY A 204 10.90 -12.75 -12.44
C GLY A 204 10.78 -13.25 -13.87
N ILE A 205 11.41 -12.59 -14.85
CA ILE A 205 11.47 -13.09 -16.24
C ILE A 205 11.96 -14.54 -16.33
N ARG A 206 12.94 -14.93 -15.51
CA ARG A 206 13.54 -16.27 -15.52
C ARG A 206 12.81 -17.25 -14.61
N GLU A 207 12.34 -16.76 -13.46
CA GLU A 207 11.76 -17.58 -12.41
C GLU A 207 10.26 -17.83 -12.58
N ASN A 208 9.59 -17.05 -13.43
CA ASN A 208 8.16 -17.19 -13.74
C ASN A 208 7.87 -18.62 -14.26
N PRO A 209 6.86 -19.33 -13.73
CA PRO A 209 6.50 -20.68 -14.17
C PRO A 209 6.23 -20.81 -15.68
N GLY A 210 5.71 -19.75 -16.31
CA GLY A 210 5.49 -19.67 -17.75
C GLY A 210 6.76 -19.48 -18.59
N SER A 211 7.86 -19.10 -17.97
CA SER A 211 9.13 -18.76 -18.63
C SER A 211 9.76 -19.97 -19.34
N PRO A 212 10.19 -19.82 -20.61
CA PRO A 212 10.97 -20.84 -21.31
C PRO A 212 12.24 -21.31 -20.58
N TYR A 213 12.84 -20.47 -19.72
CA TYR A 213 13.96 -20.88 -18.87
C TYR A 213 13.58 -21.97 -17.87
N LYS A 214 12.38 -21.87 -17.29
CA LYS A 214 11.94 -22.77 -16.22
C LYS A 214 11.36 -24.07 -16.77
N THR A 215 10.68 -24.01 -17.90
CA THR A 215 10.10 -25.19 -18.56
C THR A 215 11.01 -25.83 -19.60
N GLY A 216 12.20 -25.27 -19.86
CA GLY A 216 13.13 -25.76 -20.88
C GLY A 216 12.57 -25.72 -22.29
N SER A 217 11.65 -24.80 -22.58
CA SER A 217 10.82 -24.82 -23.79
C SER A 217 11.22 -23.79 -24.84
N PHE A 218 12.49 -23.39 -24.88
CA PHE A 218 13.00 -22.41 -25.86
C PHE A 218 12.81 -22.86 -27.31
N ALA A 219 12.85 -24.17 -27.57
CA ALA A 219 12.59 -24.75 -28.89
C ALA A 219 11.17 -24.45 -29.44
N LEU A 220 10.21 -24.08 -28.57
CA LEU A 220 8.87 -23.71 -28.98
C LEU A 220 8.81 -22.22 -29.35
N ARG A 221 9.15 -21.88 -30.60
CA ARG A 221 9.23 -20.50 -31.10
C ARG A 221 8.05 -19.62 -30.71
N ARG A 222 6.81 -20.07 -30.94
CA ARG A 222 5.59 -19.30 -30.59
C ARG A 222 5.54 -18.91 -29.12
N ARG A 223 5.93 -19.82 -28.22
CA ARG A 223 5.94 -19.57 -26.77
C ARG A 223 7.08 -18.63 -26.38
N THR A 224 8.24 -18.78 -26.99
CA THR A 224 9.39 -17.89 -26.80
C THR A 224 9.08 -16.46 -27.27
N SER A 225 8.49 -16.30 -28.46
CA SER A 225 8.06 -15.01 -29.00
C SER A 225 6.98 -14.35 -28.13
N TYR A 226 5.95 -15.12 -27.74
CA TYR A 226 4.92 -14.63 -26.82
C TYR A 226 5.53 -14.12 -25.51
N PHE A 227 6.48 -14.88 -24.94
CA PHE A 227 7.08 -14.51 -23.67
C PHE A 227 8.00 -13.27 -23.80
N LEU A 228 8.70 -13.15 -24.93
CA LEU A 228 9.49 -11.98 -25.28
C LEU A 228 8.61 -10.72 -25.34
N GLU A 229 7.52 -10.76 -26.12
CA GLU A 229 6.62 -9.62 -26.36
C GLU A 229 5.84 -9.20 -25.12
N HIS A 230 5.33 -10.16 -24.33
CA HIS A 230 4.40 -9.88 -23.23
C HIS A 230 5.02 -9.81 -21.84
N TYR A 231 6.29 -10.21 -21.66
CA TYR A 231 6.94 -10.16 -20.35
C TYR A 231 8.35 -9.57 -20.38
N VAL A 232 9.18 -9.93 -21.36
CA VAL A 232 10.56 -9.43 -21.43
C VAL A 232 10.60 -7.97 -21.87
N GLU A 233 9.96 -7.62 -22.99
CA GLU A 233 9.95 -6.25 -23.51
C GLU A 233 9.30 -5.23 -22.55
N PRO A 234 8.15 -5.52 -21.90
CA PRO A 234 7.60 -4.66 -20.85
C PRO A 234 8.58 -4.37 -19.71
N VAL A 235 9.27 -5.39 -19.17
CA VAL A 235 10.29 -5.19 -18.14
C VAL A 235 11.43 -4.32 -18.67
N GLY A 236 11.79 -4.47 -19.94
CA GLY A 236 12.73 -3.59 -20.62
C GLY A 236 12.29 -2.12 -20.60
N ARG A 237 11.01 -1.83 -20.86
CA ARG A 237 10.47 -0.47 -20.83
C ARG A 237 10.54 0.14 -19.43
N ILE A 238 10.23 -0.65 -18.40
CA ILE A 238 10.37 -0.24 -16.98
C ILE A 238 11.83 0.06 -16.62
N VAL A 239 12.77 -0.83 -16.95
CA VAL A 239 14.20 -0.63 -16.64
C VAL A 239 14.77 0.58 -17.38
N ASN A 240 14.30 0.86 -18.60
CA ASN A 240 14.68 2.06 -19.35
C ASN A 240 14.13 3.35 -18.72
N SER A 241 12.92 3.33 -18.16
CA SER A 241 12.31 4.50 -17.51
C SER A 241 12.98 4.88 -16.19
N MET A 242 13.77 3.98 -15.60
CA MET A 242 14.48 4.23 -14.34
C MET A 242 15.15 5.60 -14.32
N LYS A 243 15.00 6.33 -13.21
CA LYS A 243 15.77 7.55 -12.96
C LYS A 243 17.27 7.27 -13.05
N ALA A 244 18.04 8.25 -13.52
CA ALA A 244 19.49 8.15 -13.57
C ALA A 244 20.05 7.85 -12.17
N SER A 245 20.62 6.66 -12.00
CA SER A 245 21.18 6.18 -10.75
C SER A 245 22.40 5.29 -11.03
N GLN A 246 23.21 5.04 -10.01
CA GLN A 246 24.36 4.14 -10.10
C GLN A 246 24.00 2.69 -10.50
N TYR A 247 22.71 2.31 -10.39
CA TYR A 247 22.23 0.98 -10.70
C TYR A 247 21.65 0.86 -12.11
N LYS A 248 21.16 1.96 -12.70
CA LYS A 248 20.47 1.95 -14.00
C LYS A 248 21.29 1.23 -15.08
N GLN A 249 22.56 1.60 -15.24
CA GLN A 249 23.41 0.99 -16.26
C GLN A 249 23.60 -0.53 -16.05
N LYS A 250 23.74 -0.97 -14.79
CA LYS A 250 23.87 -2.40 -14.47
C LYS A 250 22.61 -3.17 -14.83
N PHE A 251 21.43 -2.61 -14.53
CA PHE A 251 20.16 -3.24 -14.88
C PHE A 251 19.90 -3.24 -16.39
N LEU A 252 20.29 -2.19 -17.11
CA LEU A 252 20.20 -2.15 -18.57
C LEU A 252 21.05 -3.24 -19.22
N VAL A 253 22.29 -3.42 -18.77
CA VAL A 253 23.16 -4.49 -19.27
C VAL A 253 22.58 -5.87 -18.96
N ALA A 254 22.08 -6.08 -17.74
CA ALA A 254 21.45 -7.34 -17.36
C ALA A 254 20.20 -7.64 -18.21
N TYR A 255 19.38 -6.62 -18.48
CA TYR A 255 18.23 -6.71 -19.36
C TYR A 255 18.64 -7.07 -20.80
N GLN A 256 19.62 -6.37 -21.36
CA GLN A 256 20.10 -6.61 -22.73
C GLN A 256 20.54 -8.06 -22.93
N GLN A 257 21.32 -8.60 -21.98
CA GLN A 257 21.75 -10.01 -22.01
C GLN A 257 20.57 -10.99 -22.02
N VAL A 258 19.52 -10.71 -21.23
CA VAL A 258 18.31 -11.54 -21.22
C VAL A 258 17.56 -11.42 -22.54
N SER A 259 17.34 -10.19 -23.02
CA SER A 259 16.61 -9.92 -24.27
C SER A 259 17.30 -10.55 -25.49
N GLU A 260 18.63 -10.46 -25.60
CA GLU A 260 19.39 -11.06 -26.70
C GLU A 260 19.27 -12.59 -26.73
N GLN A 261 19.26 -13.24 -25.57
CA GLN A 261 19.03 -14.69 -25.47
C GLN A 261 17.63 -15.07 -25.97
N TYR A 262 16.59 -14.34 -25.59
CA TYR A 262 15.25 -14.60 -26.13
C TYR A 262 15.15 -14.34 -27.63
N ARG A 263 15.75 -13.26 -28.14
CA ARG A 263 15.73 -12.91 -29.57
C ARG A 263 16.46 -13.94 -30.42
N SER A 264 17.66 -14.36 -30.00
CA SER A 264 18.43 -15.40 -30.70
C SER A 264 17.66 -16.72 -30.75
N MET A 265 17.09 -17.17 -29.63
CA MET A 265 16.33 -18.41 -29.54
C MET A 265 14.99 -18.36 -30.28
N ALA A 266 14.36 -17.18 -30.39
CA ALA A 266 13.14 -17.00 -31.19
C ALA A 266 13.41 -16.98 -32.70
N SER A 267 14.62 -16.59 -33.11
CA SER A 267 15.05 -16.52 -34.51
C SER A 267 15.61 -17.84 -35.08
N GLN A 268 16.01 -18.77 -34.21
CA GLN A 268 16.49 -20.11 -34.58
C GLN A 268 15.36 -21.10 -34.81
#